data_AF-M0ZK52-F1
#
_entry.id   AF-M0ZK52-F1
#
_cell.length_a   1.000
_cell.length_b   1.000
_cell.length_c   1.000
_cell.angle_alpha   90.00
_cell.angle_beta   90.00
_cell.angle_gamma   90.00
#
_symmetry.space_group_name_H-M   'P 1'
#
loop_
_entity.id
_entity.type
_entity.pdbx_description
1 polymer ?
#
loop_
_entity_poly.entity_id
_entity_poly.type
_entity_poly.pdbx_seq_one_letter_code
_entity_poly.pdbx_strand_id
1 'polypeptide(L)' 'MEKQKNEEAKLPSCNSRWSQQEGSEVWCDDGYPRLVQRPTEIALTGKMSKRCACFKEEDLDQPGLEVYEGCDYSAKTCRL' A
#
# COMPACT_ATOMS: atom_id res chain seq x y z
N MET A 1 -21.60 1.97 -1.70
CA MET A 1 -20.35 2.16 -2.47
C MET A 1 -19.60 3.42 -2.05
N GLU A 2 -20.25 4.58 -1.91
CA GLU A 2 -19.58 5.83 -1.49
C GLU A 2 -18.88 5.73 -0.13
N LYS A 3 -19.50 5.07 0.86
CA LYS A 3 -18.87 4.83 2.18
C LYS A 3 -17.53 4.08 2.07
N GLN A 4 -17.45 3.04 1.25
CA GLN A 4 -16.21 2.26 1.07
C GLN A 4 -15.11 3.10 0.41
N LYS A 5 -15.46 3.87 -0.63
CA LYS A 5 -14.54 4.79 -1.29
C LYS A 5 -13.98 5.84 -0.33
N ASN A 6 -14.82 6.37 0.57
CA ASN A 6 -14.39 7.34 1.56
C ASN A 6 -13.44 6.74 2.59
N GLU A 7 -13.70 5.53 3.09
CA GLU A 7 -12.77 4.85 4.02
C GLU A 7 -11.45 4.51 3.33
N GLU A 8 -11.47 4.04 2.09
CA GLU A 8 -10.25 3.82 1.31
C GLU A 8 -9.48 5.14 1.11
N ALA A 9 -10.16 6.25 0.78
CA ALA A 9 -9.51 7.54 0.58
C ALA A 9 -8.84 8.12 1.84
N LYS A 10 -9.24 7.69 3.05
CA LYS A 10 -8.58 8.10 4.30
C LYS A 10 -7.18 7.52 4.46
N LEU A 11 -6.89 6.37 3.83
CA LEU A 11 -5.57 5.77 3.92
C LEU A 11 -4.64 6.45 2.92
N PRO A 12 -3.56 7.11 3.40
CA PRO A 12 -2.64 7.84 2.55
C PRO A 12 -1.97 6.87 1.57
N SER A 13 -1.95 7.23 0.29
CA SER A 13 -1.27 6.43 -0.73
C SER A 13 0.25 6.57 -0.59
N CYS A 14 0.99 5.51 -0.93
CA CYS A 14 2.44 5.59 -1.01
C CYS A 14 2.90 6.43 -2.20
N ASN A 15 4.06 7.03 -2.06
CA ASN A 15 4.81 7.55 -3.20
C ASN A 15 5.37 6.38 -4.02
N SER A 16 5.57 6.59 -5.32
CA SER A 16 6.18 5.60 -6.19
C SER A 16 6.96 6.27 -7.30
N ARG A 17 8.07 5.65 -7.71
CA ARG A 17 8.83 6.04 -8.89
C ARG A 17 9.23 4.80 -9.66
N TRP A 18 9.41 5.00 -10.96
CA TRP A 18 10.00 3.99 -11.83
C TRP A 18 11.07 4.65 -12.68
N SER A 19 12.19 3.96 -12.85
CA SER A 19 13.20 4.31 -13.84
C SER A 19 13.69 3.06 -14.55
N GLN A 20 14.19 3.22 -15.77
CA GLN A 20 14.75 2.12 -16.54
C GLN A 20 15.98 1.48 -15.87
N GLN A 21 16.74 2.26 -15.09
CA GLN A 21 18.00 1.82 -14.49
C GLN A 21 17.81 1.18 -13.12
N GLU A 22 16.95 1.76 -12.27
CA GLU A 22 16.77 1.35 -10.87
C GLU A 22 15.54 0.47 -10.66
N GLY A 23 14.65 0.38 -11.66
CA GLY A 23 13.37 -0.32 -11.52
C GLY A 23 12.33 0.51 -10.78
N SER A 24 11.39 -0.20 -10.15
CA SER A 24 10.30 0.40 -9.38
C SER A 24 10.69 0.53 -7.91
N GLU A 25 10.33 1.64 -7.29
CA GLU A 25 10.32 1.72 -5.83
C GLU A 25 9.08 2.45 -5.33
N VAL A 26 8.73 2.13 -4.10
CA VAL A 26 7.63 2.73 -3.36
C VAL A 26 8.12 3.15 -1.99
N TRP A 27 7.64 4.30 -1.50
CA TRP A 27 8.04 4.78 -0.19
C TRP A 27 6.95 5.62 0.47
N CYS A 28 7.14 5.87 1.76
CA CYS A 28 6.32 6.76 2.56
C CYS A 28 7.21 7.82 3.19
N ASP A 29 6.83 9.10 3.06
CA ASP A 29 7.55 10.20 3.74
C ASP A 29 7.31 10.15 5.26
N ASP A 30 6.08 9.76 5.65
CA ASP A 30 5.69 9.45 7.02
C ASP A 30 5.07 8.04 7.08
N GLY A 31 5.61 7.19 7.96
CA GLY A 31 5.22 5.79 8.10
C GLY A 31 5.94 4.80 7.19
N TYR A 32 5.29 3.66 6.95
CA TYR A 32 5.84 2.49 6.26
C TYR A 32 4.85 1.99 5.19
N PRO A 33 5.33 1.64 3.98
CA PRO A 33 4.49 1.13 2.91
C PRO A 33 3.93 -0.25 3.22
N ARG A 34 2.60 -0.42 3.05
CA ARG A 34 1.89 -1.70 3.17
C ARG A 34 0.93 -1.90 2.01
N LEU A 35 0.87 -3.14 1.53
CA LEU A 35 -0.10 -3.60 0.57
C LEU A 35 -1.42 -3.92 1.30
N VAL A 36 -2.50 -3.26 0.88
CA VAL A 36 -3.86 -3.47 1.38
C VAL A 36 -4.79 -3.79 0.22
N GLN A 37 -5.84 -4.56 0.49
CA GLN A 37 -6.84 -4.87 -0.53
C GLN A 37 -7.54 -3.60 -1.03
N ARG A 38 -8.08 -3.64 -2.26
CA ARG A 38 -9.00 -2.62 -2.79
C ARG A 38 -10.42 -3.16 -2.87
N PRO A 39 -11.20 -3.15 -1.78
CA PRO A 39 -12.58 -3.63 -1.77
C PRO A 39 -13.44 -3.04 -2.89
N THR A 40 -13.30 -1.74 -3.17
CA THR A 40 -14.06 -1.07 -4.23
C THR A 40 -13.79 -1.69 -5.62
N GLU A 41 -12.54 -1.97 -5.94
CA GLU A 41 -12.16 -2.54 -7.24
C GLU A 41 -12.55 -4.03 -7.33
N ILE A 42 -12.43 -4.77 -6.22
CA ILE A 42 -12.92 -6.15 -6.11
C ILE A 42 -14.44 -6.20 -6.33
N ALA A 43 -15.20 -5.30 -5.71
CA ALA A 43 -16.66 -5.25 -5.86
C ALA A 43 -17.10 -4.93 -7.29
N LEU A 44 -16.30 -4.17 -8.05
CA LEU A 44 -16.61 -3.78 -9.43
C LEU A 44 -16.20 -4.84 -10.45
N THR A 45 -15.07 -5.53 -10.22
CA THR A 45 -14.45 -6.40 -11.23
C THR A 45 -14.50 -7.89 -10.88
N GLY A 46 -14.77 -8.22 -9.62
CA GLY A 46 -14.63 -9.56 -9.06
C GLY A 46 -13.18 -10.04 -8.94
N LYS A 47 -12.20 -9.21 -9.27
CA LYS A 47 -10.78 -9.57 -9.25
C LYS A 47 -10.10 -9.04 -8.00
N MET A 48 -9.29 -9.90 -7.38
CA MET A 48 -8.43 -9.50 -6.28
C MET A 48 -7.44 -8.44 -6.75
N SER A 49 -7.43 -7.29 -6.06
CA SER A 49 -6.53 -6.18 -6.32
C SER A 49 -6.04 -5.60 -4.99
N LYS A 50 -4.80 -5.11 -4.99
CA LYS A 50 -4.13 -4.51 -3.84
C LYS A 50 -3.60 -3.13 -4.20
N ARG A 51 -3.36 -2.30 -3.19
CA ARG A 51 -2.66 -1.02 -3.32
C ARG A 51 -1.72 -0.78 -2.16
N CYS A 52 -0.77 0.11 -2.40
CA CYS A 52 0.06 0.63 -1.34
C CYS A 52 -0.69 1.72 -0.55
N ALA A 53 -0.56 1.67 0.77
CA ALA A 53 -0.89 2.75 1.67
C ALA A 53 0.19 2.88 2.77
N CYS A 54 0.37 4.10 3.29
CA CYS A 54 1.33 4.38 4.36
C CYS A 54 0.67 4.19 5.72
N PHE A 55 1.32 3.41 6.59
CA PHE A 55 0.87 3.15 7.95
C PHE A 55 1.92 3.59 8.95
N LYS A 56 1.49 4.07 10.12
CA LYS A 56 2.40 4.37 11.22
C LYS A 56 2.85 3.10 11.91
N GLU A 57 3.91 3.21 12.70
CA GLU A 57 4.51 2.06 13.40
C GLU A 57 3.50 1.35 14.30
N GLU A 58 2.71 2.12 15.04
CA GLU A 58 1.65 1.63 15.93
C GLU A 58 0.53 0.85 15.22
N ASP A 59 0.41 1.00 13.89
CA ASP A 59 -0.64 0.38 13.08
C ASP A 59 -0.15 -0.81 12.26
N LEU A 60 1.15 -1.15 12.28
CA LEU A 60 1.72 -2.17 11.39
C LEU A 60 1.26 -3.60 11.72
N ASP A 61 0.81 -3.84 12.95
CA ASP A 61 0.30 -5.13 13.41
C ASP A 61 -1.19 -5.35 13.08
N GLN A 62 -1.84 -4.39 12.42
CA GLN A 62 -3.23 -4.56 11.98
C GLN A 62 -3.36 -5.69 10.96
N PRO A 63 -4.44 -6.49 11.01
CA PRO A 63 -4.65 -7.58 10.07
C PRO A 63 -4.91 -7.06 8.66
N GLY A 64 -4.46 -7.82 7.66
CA GLY A 64 -4.68 -7.50 6.24
C GLY A 64 -3.67 -6.51 5.65
N LEU A 65 -2.62 -6.16 6.40
CA LEU A 65 -1.45 -5.47 5.90
C LEU A 65 -0.41 -6.48 5.40
N GLU A 66 0.09 -6.28 4.20
CA GLU A 66 1.15 -7.12 3.62
C GLU A 66 2.39 -6.27 3.31
N VAL A 67 3.57 -6.87 3.49
CA VAL A 67 4.85 -6.26 3.11
C VAL A 67 5.17 -6.66 1.67
N TYR A 68 5.84 -5.77 0.93
CA TYR A 68 6.35 -6.10 -0.39
C TYR A 68 7.35 -7.25 -0.31
N GLU A 69 7.33 -8.14 -1.31
CA GLU A 69 8.26 -9.26 -1.37
C GLU A 69 9.71 -8.76 -1.36
N GLY A 70 10.54 -9.33 -0.48
CA GLY A 70 11.94 -8.93 -0.33
C GLY A 70 12.18 -7.60 0.40
N CYS A 71 11.12 -6.91 0.86
CA CYS A 71 11.25 -5.68 1.63
C CYS A 71 11.29 -5.97 3.14
N ASP A 72 12.12 -5.23 3.90
CA ASP A 72 12.14 -5.32 5.36
C ASP A 72 10.83 -4.79 5.95
N TYR A 73 10.37 -5.41 7.05
CA TYR A 73 9.14 -5.01 7.72
C TYR A 73 9.16 -3.53 8.14
N SER A 74 10.31 -3.02 8.60
CA SER A 74 10.51 -1.63 9.03
C SER A 74 11.10 -0.73 7.94
N ALA A 75 11.16 -1.18 6.68
CA ALA A 75 11.65 -0.32 5.60
C ALA A 75 10.64 0.77 5.27
N LYS A 76 11.12 2.02 5.16
CA LYS A 76 10.34 3.17 4.66
C LYS A 76 10.30 3.26 3.13
N THR A 77 11.19 2.53 2.46
CA THR A 77 11.30 2.43 1.00
C THR A 77 11.47 0.97 0.61
N CYS A 78 10.63 0.49 -0.31
CA CYS A 78 10.72 -0.85 -0.89
C CYS A 78 11.04 -0.76 -2.37
N ARG A 79 12.01 -1.56 -2.83
CA ARG A 79 12.30 -1.77 -4.26
C ARG A 79 11.54 -2.99 -4.75
N LEU A 80 10.96 -2.90 -5.95
CA LEU A 80 10.09 -3.93 -6.55
C LEU A 80 10.73 -4.56 -7.79
#